data_AF-A0A9D4FST1-F1
#
_entry.id   AF-A0A9D4FST1-F1
#
_cell.length_a   1.000
_cell.length_b   1.000
_cell.length_c   1.000
_cell.angle_alpha   90.00
_cell.angle_beta   90.00
_cell.angle_gamma   90.00
#
_symmetry.space_group_name_H-M   'P 1'
#
loop_
_entity.id
_entity.type
_entity.pdbx_description
1 polymer ?
#
loop_
_entity_poly.entity_id
_entity_poly.type
_entity_poly.pdbx_seq_one_letter_code
_entity_poly.pdbx_strand_id
1 'polypeptide(L)'
;MASRRLQDSNRENAGDFIGECTVTQSCEPCMKTNISKTATVYCNDCEEFLCDTCKNSHTVYKPGKHDIAIIHARKSVRVVMDMEGMDMCPEHAKEKKKKEFYCKDHCKFCCIECMVKHKKCDRVETLADATADKWSELHALKQSLLTLESGADAIIAECKHSETGLNESIAKISSEVDKMRDRIIQLFEQAKQKLLSEAKYFKTAEIKRIGNKRDTSSKVKEEINKVVPMCLAVLERGTPTEQYIYSKMIKEKLHKMESNINEQKQIKISSTMKVSFLKELTSLIEMGKNFVKLNADFDKTGIVLIC
;
A
#
# COMPACT_ATOMS: atom_id res chain seq x y z
N MET A 1 -67.86 -42.71 -66.14
CA MET A 1 -68.00 -41.35 -66.71
C MET A 1 -67.61 -40.34 -65.64
N ALA A 2 -67.07 -39.18 -66.04
CA ALA A 2 -66.40 -38.10 -65.25
C ALA A 2 -64.88 -38.38 -65.07
N SER A 3 -63.90 -37.76 -65.77
CA SER A 3 -63.68 -36.46 -66.45
C SER A 3 -63.24 -35.29 -65.56
N ARG A 4 -61.90 -35.05 -65.55
CA ARG A 4 -61.12 -33.75 -65.54
C ARG A 4 -61.32 -32.80 -64.33
N ARG A 5 -60.36 -32.09 -63.69
CA ARG A 5 -59.02 -31.45 -63.93
C ARG A 5 -58.40 -31.17 -62.53
N LEU A 6 -57.11 -31.43 -62.23
CA LEU A 6 -55.90 -30.57 -62.32
C LEU A 6 -55.87 -29.24 -61.52
N GLN A 7 -54.88 -29.17 -60.58
CA GLN A 7 -53.96 -28.06 -60.19
C GLN A 7 -54.54 -26.78 -59.55
N ASP A 8 -53.90 -26.01 -58.65
CA ASP A 8 -52.63 -26.02 -57.90
C ASP A 8 -52.68 -24.85 -56.87
N SER A 9 -51.65 -24.75 -56.02
CA SER A 9 -51.15 -23.59 -55.22
C SER A 9 -51.53 -23.53 -53.73
N ASN A 10 -50.62 -23.92 -52.82
CA ASN A 10 -49.44 -23.23 -52.26
C ASN A 10 -49.75 -22.01 -51.36
N ARG A 11 -49.53 -22.17 -50.06
CA ARG A 11 -48.85 -21.19 -49.18
C ARG A 11 -48.38 -21.83 -47.88
N GLU A 12 -47.10 -22.22 -47.92
CA GLU A 12 -46.05 -21.95 -46.92
C GLU A 12 -46.48 -21.78 -45.44
N ASN A 13 -46.25 -22.85 -44.67
CA ASN A 13 -46.05 -22.76 -43.22
C ASN A 13 -44.60 -22.31 -42.96
N ALA A 14 -44.39 -21.03 -42.72
CA ALA A 14 -43.17 -20.54 -42.09
C ALA A 14 -43.28 -20.79 -40.57
N GLY A 15 -42.44 -21.69 -40.05
CA GLY A 15 -42.36 -21.96 -38.62
C GLY A 15 -41.78 -20.77 -37.88
N ASP A 16 -42.64 -20.05 -37.15
CA ASP A 16 -42.23 -19.07 -36.14
C ASP A 16 -41.52 -19.80 -34.98
N PHE A 17 -40.25 -19.46 -34.74
CA PHE A 17 -39.49 -19.96 -33.59
C PHE A 17 -39.22 -18.81 -32.61
N ILE A 18 -39.71 -18.98 -31.38
CA ILE A 18 -39.68 -18.01 -30.29
C ILE A 18 -38.47 -18.33 -29.40
N GLY A 19 -37.40 -17.53 -29.52
CA GLY A 19 -36.31 -17.52 -28.54
C GLY A 19 -36.60 -16.46 -27.47
N GLU A 20 -36.85 -16.88 -26.23
CA GLU A 20 -36.99 -15.97 -25.09
C GLU A 20 -35.62 -15.36 -24.73
N CYS A 21 -35.32 -14.20 -25.31
CA CYS A 21 -34.23 -13.34 -24.88
C CYS A 21 -34.87 -12.18 -24.11
N THR A 22 -34.91 -12.26 -22.77
CA THR A 22 -35.40 -11.16 -21.93
C THR A 22 -34.35 -10.05 -21.87
N VAL A 23 -34.20 -9.30 -22.97
CA VAL A 23 -33.36 -8.11 -23.01
C VAL A 23 -34.14 -6.98 -22.32
N THR A 24 -33.75 -6.64 -21.10
CA THR A 24 -34.27 -5.44 -20.42
C THR A 24 -33.72 -4.21 -21.14
N GLN A 25 -34.57 -3.56 -21.95
CA GLN A 25 -34.22 -2.37 -22.71
C GLN A 25 -34.18 -1.14 -21.80
N SER A 26 -33.15 -0.30 -21.97
CA SER A 26 -32.99 0.94 -21.19
C SER A 26 -33.72 2.11 -21.87
N CYS A 27 -34.18 3.08 -21.09
CA CYS A 27 -34.84 4.28 -21.57
C CYS A 27 -33.84 5.20 -22.28
N GLU A 28 -33.99 5.38 -23.59
CA GLU A 28 -33.04 6.11 -24.43
C GLU A 28 -32.89 7.59 -24.05
N PRO A 29 -33.96 8.36 -23.74
CA PRO A 29 -33.79 9.73 -23.24
C PRO A 29 -33.04 9.80 -21.91
N CYS A 30 -33.24 8.82 -21.01
CA CYS A 30 -32.52 8.78 -19.74
C CYS A 30 -31.04 8.45 -19.96
N MET A 31 -30.72 7.57 -20.92
CA MET A 31 -29.34 7.29 -21.29
C MET A 31 -28.61 8.53 -21.81
N LYS A 32 -29.27 9.38 -22.62
CA LYS A 32 -28.71 10.67 -23.07
C LYS A 32 -28.38 11.64 -21.93
N THR A 33 -28.91 11.40 -20.73
CA THR A 33 -28.67 12.20 -19.52
C THR A 33 -27.85 11.45 -18.45
N ASN A 34 -27.19 10.34 -18.82
CA ASN A 34 -26.42 9.46 -17.93
C ASN A 34 -27.23 8.84 -16.78
N ILE A 35 -28.54 8.72 -16.94
CA ILE A 35 -29.43 8.06 -15.97
C ILE A 35 -29.83 6.70 -16.56
N SER A 36 -29.45 5.61 -15.88
CA SER A 36 -29.91 4.26 -16.26
C SER A 36 -31.28 4.00 -15.65
N LYS A 37 -32.32 3.95 -16.49
CA LYS A 37 -33.68 3.55 -16.12
C LYS A 37 -34.20 2.55 -17.12
N THR A 38 -34.86 1.50 -16.65
CA THR A 38 -35.51 0.50 -17.50
C THR A 38 -36.68 1.13 -18.25
N ALA A 39 -36.79 0.86 -19.54
CA ALA A 39 -37.93 1.27 -20.33
C ALA A 39 -39.14 0.38 -20.00
N THR A 40 -40.33 0.97 -19.98
CA THR A 40 -41.60 0.28 -19.73
C THR A 40 -42.47 0.23 -21.00
N VAL A 41 -42.25 1.15 -21.94
CA VAL A 41 -42.97 1.26 -23.20
C VAL A 41 -42.02 1.55 -24.38
N TYR A 42 -42.46 1.21 -25.59
CA TYR A 42 -41.81 1.56 -26.85
C TYR A 42 -42.76 2.39 -27.69
N CYS A 43 -42.30 3.53 -28.20
CA CYS A 43 -43.07 4.37 -29.11
C CYS A 43 -42.78 3.93 -30.55
N ASN A 44 -43.76 3.35 -31.25
CA ASN A 44 -43.53 2.85 -32.61
C ASN A 44 -43.29 3.99 -33.62
N ASP A 45 -43.87 5.17 -33.41
CA ASP A 45 -43.70 6.31 -34.34
C ASP A 45 -42.37 7.03 -34.17
N CYS A 46 -41.77 6.97 -32.97
CA CYS A 46 -40.48 7.60 -32.69
C CYS A 46 -39.32 6.60 -32.65
N GLU A 47 -39.64 5.31 -32.66
CA GLU A 47 -38.68 4.21 -32.52
C GLU A 47 -37.82 4.30 -31.24
N GLU A 48 -38.38 4.83 -30.15
CA GLU A 48 -37.67 5.09 -28.89
C GLU A 48 -38.20 4.22 -27.73
N PHE A 49 -37.30 3.63 -26.95
CA PHE A 49 -37.61 3.00 -25.65
C PHE A 49 -37.74 4.05 -24.53
N LEU A 50 -38.87 4.06 -23.83
CA LEU A 50 -39.21 5.06 -22.81
C LEU A 50 -39.57 4.43 -21.47
N CYS A 51 -39.07 5.00 -20.37
CA CYS A 51 -39.62 4.75 -19.03
C CYS A 51 -40.94 5.53 -18.83
N ASP A 52 -41.70 5.23 -17.77
CA ASP A 52 -43.00 5.88 -17.53
C ASP A 52 -42.92 7.41 -17.45
N THR A 53 -41.85 7.94 -16.88
CA THR A 53 -41.61 9.39 -16.83
C THR A 53 -41.42 9.96 -18.23
N CYS A 54 -40.56 9.34 -19.03
CA CYS A 54 -40.28 9.78 -20.39
C CYS A 54 -41.49 9.59 -21.31
N LYS A 55 -42.30 8.55 -21.11
CA LYS A 55 -43.59 8.36 -21.81
C LYS A 55 -44.52 9.56 -21.60
N ASN A 56 -44.73 9.94 -20.34
CA ASN A 56 -45.65 11.03 -20.00
C ASN A 56 -45.17 12.36 -20.59
N SER A 57 -43.88 12.66 -20.47
CA SER A 57 -43.29 13.85 -21.09
C SER A 57 -43.35 13.78 -22.62
N HIS A 58 -43.10 12.62 -23.22
CA HIS A 58 -43.11 12.41 -24.67
C HIS A 58 -44.48 12.74 -25.27
N THR A 59 -45.58 12.31 -24.63
CA THR A 59 -46.95 12.64 -25.05
C THR A 59 -47.33 14.11 -24.87
N VAL A 60 -46.63 14.85 -24.00
CA VAL A 60 -46.88 16.27 -23.73
C VAL A 60 -46.09 17.17 -24.67
N TYR A 61 -44.83 16.84 -24.94
CA TYR A 61 -43.92 17.69 -25.73
C TYR A 61 -43.94 17.38 -27.23
N LYS A 62 -44.38 16.18 -27.64
CA LYS A 62 -44.63 15.83 -29.05
C LYS A 62 -46.15 15.71 -29.27
N PRO A 63 -46.84 16.77 -29.70
CA PRO A 63 -48.29 16.74 -29.88
C PRO A 63 -48.68 15.83 -31.05
N GLY A 64 -49.35 14.72 -30.75
CA GLY A 64 -49.83 13.73 -31.72
C GLY A 64 -50.28 12.45 -30.99
N LYS A 65 -51.22 11.69 -31.57
CA LYS A 65 -51.51 10.34 -31.06
C LYS A 65 -50.39 9.42 -31.51
N HIS A 66 -49.49 9.07 -30.60
CA HIS A 66 -48.41 8.12 -30.86
C HIS A 66 -48.86 6.70 -30.49
N ASP A 67 -48.49 5.71 -31.29
CA ASP A 67 -48.69 4.28 -31.03
C ASP A 67 -47.65 3.77 -30.02
N ILE A 68 -48.04 3.77 -28.75
CA ILE A 68 -47.20 3.37 -27.62
C ILE A 68 -47.54 1.94 -27.21
N ALA A 69 -46.59 1.02 -27.42
CA ALA A 69 -46.70 -0.37 -27.01
C ALA A 69 -46.06 -0.60 -25.63
N ILE A 70 -46.73 -1.32 -24.74
CA ILE A 70 -46.15 -1.76 -23.46
C ILE A 70 -45.14 -2.87 -23.75
N ILE A 71 -43.91 -2.73 -23.26
CA ILE A 71 -42.82 -3.70 -23.54
C ILE A 71 -43.17 -5.10 -23.00
N HIS A 72 -43.88 -5.18 -21.88
CA HIS A 72 -44.36 -6.45 -21.30
C HIS A 72 -45.45 -7.16 -22.13
N ALA A 73 -46.07 -6.49 -23.11
CA ALA A 73 -47.12 -7.06 -23.95
C ALA A 73 -46.59 -7.66 -25.28
N ARG A 74 -45.32 -7.44 -25.64
CA ARG A 74 -44.67 -8.11 -26.78
C ARG A 74 -43.79 -9.25 -26.26
N LYS A 75 -44.28 -10.49 -26.30
CA LYS A 75 -43.44 -11.70 -26.19
C LYS A 75 -42.44 -11.86 -27.35
N SER A 76 -42.51 -11.00 -28.36
CA SER A 76 -41.55 -10.97 -29.47
C SER A 76 -41.44 -9.55 -30.01
N VAL A 77 -40.58 -8.73 -29.40
CA VAL A 77 -40.00 -7.62 -30.17
C VAL A 77 -39.03 -8.29 -31.14
N ARG A 78 -39.32 -8.24 -32.45
CA ARG A 78 -38.29 -8.52 -33.46
C ARG A 78 -37.26 -7.41 -33.34
N VAL A 79 -36.28 -7.59 -32.45
CA VAL A 79 -35.11 -6.73 -32.42
C VAL A 79 -34.34 -7.07 -33.68
N VAL A 80 -34.49 -6.23 -34.71
CA VAL A 80 -33.55 -6.26 -35.83
C VAL A 80 -32.22 -5.83 -35.23
N MET A 81 -31.32 -6.79 -35.02
CA MET A 81 -29.97 -6.45 -34.62
C MET A 81 -29.31 -5.72 -35.79
N ASP A 82 -28.95 -4.46 -35.57
CA ASP A 82 -28.05 -3.76 -36.48
C ASP A 82 -26.68 -4.44 -36.36
N MET A 83 -26.30 -5.17 -37.40
CA MET A 83 -25.00 -5.81 -37.48
C MET A 83 -23.89 -4.80 -37.81
N GLU A 84 -24.19 -3.49 -37.81
CA GLU A 84 -23.26 -2.38 -38.10
C GLU A 84 -22.49 -2.59 -39.41
N GLY A 85 -23.17 -3.17 -40.40
CA GLY A 85 -22.59 -3.51 -41.68
C GLY A 85 -21.70 -4.77 -41.70
N MET A 86 -21.59 -5.52 -40.60
CA MET A 86 -20.89 -6.81 -40.59
C MET A 86 -21.56 -7.85 -41.48
N ASP A 87 -22.85 -7.71 -41.80
CA ASP A 87 -23.57 -8.53 -42.78
C ASP A 87 -23.29 -8.08 -44.23
N MET A 88 -22.57 -6.98 -44.44
CA MET A 88 -22.29 -6.42 -45.77
C MET A 88 -20.99 -6.95 -46.34
N CYS A 89 -20.97 -7.13 -47.66
CA CYS A 89 -19.78 -7.61 -48.36
C CYS A 89 -18.66 -6.55 -48.28
N PRO A 90 -17.46 -6.89 -47.80
CA PRO A 90 -16.37 -5.91 -47.69
C PRO A 90 -15.93 -5.31 -49.03
N GLU A 91 -16.01 -6.09 -50.12
CA GLU A 91 -15.64 -5.64 -51.46
C GLU A 91 -16.73 -4.76 -52.12
N HIS A 92 -17.99 -4.92 -51.70
CA HIS A 92 -19.16 -4.27 -52.31
C HIS A 92 -20.07 -3.59 -51.27
N ALA A 93 -19.45 -3.03 -50.23
CA ALA A 93 -20.17 -2.40 -49.13
C ALA A 93 -20.87 -1.10 -49.57
N LYS A 94 -20.29 -0.39 -50.57
CA LYS A 94 -20.82 0.87 -51.11
C LYS A 94 -22.14 0.66 -51.85
N GLU A 95 -22.28 -0.47 -52.53
CA GLU A 95 -23.50 -0.88 -53.24
C GLU A 95 -24.52 -1.54 -52.30
N LYS A 96 -24.26 -1.51 -50.99
CA LYS A 96 -25.08 -2.13 -49.94
C LYS A 96 -25.38 -3.61 -50.19
N LYS A 97 -24.42 -4.37 -50.71
CA LYS A 97 -24.60 -5.80 -51.00
C LYS A 97 -24.34 -6.65 -49.75
N LYS A 98 -25.27 -7.54 -49.44
CA LYS A 98 -25.18 -8.45 -48.30
C LYS A 98 -24.29 -9.66 -48.60
N LYS A 99 -23.71 -10.22 -47.55
CA LYS A 99 -23.08 -11.53 -47.57
C LYS A 99 -24.17 -12.58 -47.70
N GLU A 100 -24.05 -13.45 -48.69
CA GLU A 100 -25.02 -14.50 -49.00
C GLU A 100 -24.36 -15.89 -49.11
N PHE A 101 -23.03 -15.93 -49.27
CA PHE A 101 -22.25 -17.16 -49.44
C PHE A 101 -21.05 -17.18 -48.49
N TYR A 102 -20.57 -18.38 -48.15
CA TYR A 102 -19.30 -18.61 -47.48
C TYR A 102 -18.43 -19.54 -48.33
N CYS A 103 -17.24 -19.07 -48.72
CA CYS A 103 -16.24 -19.87 -49.41
C CYS A 103 -15.29 -20.48 -48.40
N LYS A 104 -15.35 -21.81 -48.21
CA LYS A 104 -14.48 -22.56 -47.28
C LYS A 104 -13.04 -22.64 -47.75
N ASP A 105 -12.80 -22.61 -49.07
CA ASP A 105 -11.44 -22.65 -49.63
C ASP A 105 -10.62 -21.41 -49.27
N HIS A 106 -11.30 -20.28 -49.03
CA HIS A 106 -10.67 -19.00 -48.71
C HIS A 106 -11.05 -18.48 -47.32
N CYS A 107 -11.88 -19.21 -46.58
CA CYS A 107 -12.47 -18.82 -45.30
C CYS A 107 -13.11 -17.41 -45.32
N LYS A 108 -13.88 -17.08 -46.37
CA LYS A 108 -14.43 -15.73 -46.60
C LYS A 108 -15.91 -15.72 -46.90
N PHE A 109 -16.60 -14.68 -46.41
CA PHE A 109 -17.97 -14.36 -46.76
C PHE A 109 -18.05 -13.55 -48.07
N CYS A 110 -19.03 -13.85 -48.92
CA CYS A 110 -19.15 -13.30 -50.27
C CYS A 110 -20.60 -12.88 -50.58
N CYS A 111 -20.78 -11.82 -51.38
CA CYS A 111 -22.06 -11.53 -52.05
C CYS A 111 -22.15 -12.27 -53.40
N ILE A 112 -23.30 -12.17 -54.07
CA ILE A 112 -23.54 -12.81 -55.37
C ILE A 112 -22.54 -12.40 -56.47
N GLU A 113 -22.00 -11.19 -56.42
CA GLU A 113 -21.00 -10.73 -57.40
C GLU A 113 -19.61 -11.28 -57.13
N CYS A 114 -19.23 -11.39 -55.85
CA CYS A 114 -18.00 -12.09 -55.46
C CYS A 114 -18.08 -13.58 -55.85
N MET A 115 -19.28 -14.19 -55.83
CA MET A 115 -19.47 -15.59 -56.21
C MET A 115 -18.94 -15.88 -57.62
N VAL A 116 -19.09 -14.95 -58.58
CA VAL A 116 -18.56 -15.14 -59.95
C VAL A 116 -17.05 -15.39 -59.96
N LYS A 117 -16.30 -14.72 -59.05
CA LYS A 117 -14.85 -14.93 -58.87
C LYS A 117 -14.55 -16.25 -58.16
N HIS A 118 -15.46 -16.70 -57.29
CA HIS A 118 -15.37 -17.95 -56.55
C HIS A 118 -16.04 -19.14 -57.26
N LYS A 119 -16.50 -18.98 -58.51
CA LYS A 119 -17.17 -20.05 -59.29
C LYS A 119 -16.29 -21.28 -59.54
N LYS A 120 -14.96 -21.11 -59.46
CA LYS A 120 -13.97 -22.18 -59.58
C LYS A 120 -13.55 -22.78 -58.23
N CYS A 121 -14.10 -22.29 -57.12
CA CYS A 121 -13.88 -22.85 -55.80
C CYS A 121 -14.84 -24.02 -55.59
N ASP A 122 -14.34 -25.12 -55.06
CA ASP A 122 -15.11 -26.35 -54.93
C ASP A 122 -16.02 -26.34 -53.71
N ARG A 123 -15.74 -25.48 -52.72
CA ARG A 123 -16.45 -25.46 -51.43
C ARG A 123 -17.02 -24.08 -51.12
N VAL A 124 -18.03 -23.67 -51.89
CA VAL A 124 -18.86 -22.49 -51.62
C VAL A 124 -20.26 -22.94 -51.21
N GLU A 125 -20.70 -22.54 -50.04
CA GLU A 125 -22.06 -22.82 -49.53
C GLU A 125 -22.85 -21.52 -49.40
N THR A 126 -24.18 -21.60 -49.53
CA THR A 126 -25.04 -20.47 -49.19
C THR A 126 -25.07 -20.32 -47.67
N LEU A 127 -25.22 -19.09 -47.16
CA LEU A 127 -25.36 -18.88 -45.73
C LEU A 127 -26.63 -19.54 -45.20
N ALA A 128 -27.71 -19.59 -45.99
CA ALA A 128 -28.94 -20.28 -45.62
C ALA A 128 -28.69 -21.77 -45.32
N ASP A 129 -27.96 -22.46 -46.21
CA ASP A 129 -27.60 -23.88 -46.03
C ASP A 129 -26.59 -24.08 -44.89
N ALA A 130 -25.67 -23.12 -44.70
CA ALA A 130 -24.66 -23.16 -43.65
C ALA A 130 -25.22 -22.88 -42.24
N THR A 131 -26.42 -22.29 -42.12
CA THR A 131 -27.00 -21.83 -40.85
C THR A 131 -28.02 -22.78 -40.23
N ALA A 132 -28.36 -23.90 -40.89
CA ALA A 132 -29.44 -24.78 -40.46
C ALA A 132 -29.26 -25.36 -39.03
N ASP A 133 -28.02 -25.51 -38.54
CA ASP A 133 -27.71 -26.08 -37.21
C ASP A 133 -26.65 -25.31 -36.38
N LYS A 134 -26.27 -24.07 -36.77
CA LYS A 134 -25.12 -23.37 -36.16
C LYS A 134 -25.39 -22.58 -34.86
N TRP A 135 -26.59 -22.71 -34.28
CA TRP A 135 -26.87 -22.20 -32.95
C TRP A 135 -25.93 -22.79 -31.89
N SER A 136 -25.57 -24.07 -32.02
CA SER A 136 -24.66 -24.74 -31.08
C SER A 136 -23.24 -24.16 -31.09
N GLU A 137 -22.73 -23.73 -32.25
CA GLU A 137 -21.37 -23.14 -32.36
C GLU A 137 -21.32 -21.75 -31.73
N LEU A 138 -22.33 -20.90 -31.99
CA LEU A 138 -22.40 -19.57 -31.38
C LEU A 138 -22.63 -19.65 -29.87
N HIS A 139 -23.43 -20.61 -29.40
CA HIS A 139 -23.57 -20.88 -27.97
C HIS A 139 -22.25 -21.34 -27.34
N ALA A 140 -21.50 -22.23 -28.00
CA ALA A 140 -20.18 -22.65 -27.52
C ALA A 140 -19.18 -21.48 -27.45
N LEU A 141 -19.13 -20.62 -28.48
CA LEU A 141 -18.31 -19.41 -28.48
C LEU A 141 -18.71 -18.46 -27.36
N LYS A 142 -20.01 -18.25 -27.13
CA LYS A 142 -20.50 -17.44 -26.00
C LYS A 142 -20.01 -17.99 -24.67
N GLN A 143 -20.11 -19.31 -24.44
CA GLN A 143 -19.64 -19.92 -23.19
C GLN A 143 -18.12 -19.78 -23.01
N SER A 144 -17.36 -19.97 -24.09
CA SER A 144 -15.90 -19.75 -24.07
C SER A 144 -15.54 -18.30 -23.74
N LEU A 145 -16.25 -17.31 -24.32
CA LEU A 145 -16.03 -15.89 -24.03
C LEU A 145 -16.36 -15.55 -22.58
N LEU A 146 -17.48 -16.04 -22.03
CA LEU A 146 -17.85 -15.84 -20.63
C LEU A 146 -16.82 -16.48 -19.67
N THR A 147 -16.28 -17.63 -20.04
CA THR A 147 -15.22 -18.29 -19.26
C THR A 147 -13.93 -17.47 -19.27
N LEU A 148 -13.54 -16.91 -20.43
CA LEU A 148 -12.38 -16.03 -20.55
C LEU A 148 -12.56 -14.72 -19.78
N GLU A 149 -13.75 -14.13 -19.83
CA GLU A 149 -14.11 -12.93 -19.06
C GLU A 149 -13.98 -13.19 -17.55
N SER A 150 -14.58 -14.27 -17.05
CA SER A 150 -14.45 -14.66 -15.65
C SER A 150 -13.01 -14.95 -15.23
N GLY A 151 -12.21 -15.56 -16.12
CA GLY A 151 -10.79 -15.80 -15.88
C GLY A 151 -9.99 -14.50 -15.80
N ALA A 152 -10.27 -13.54 -16.68
CA ALA A 152 -9.64 -12.22 -16.66
C ALA A 152 -10.00 -11.46 -15.38
N ASP A 153 -11.26 -11.50 -14.95
CA ASP A 153 -11.71 -10.88 -13.69
C ASP A 153 -11.00 -11.48 -12.46
N ALA A 154 -10.82 -12.80 -12.44
CA ALA A 154 -10.11 -13.48 -11.36
C ALA A 154 -8.64 -13.05 -11.29
N ILE A 155 -7.94 -12.97 -12.43
CA ILE A 155 -6.55 -12.49 -12.51
C ILE A 155 -6.46 -11.04 -12.04
N ILE A 156 -7.38 -10.17 -12.47
CA ILE A 156 -7.40 -8.77 -12.04
C ILE A 156 -7.60 -8.66 -10.52
N ALA A 157 -8.50 -9.46 -9.95
CA ALA A 157 -8.75 -9.49 -8.52
C ALA A 157 -7.52 -9.98 -7.73
N GLU A 158 -6.86 -11.03 -8.22
CA GLU A 158 -5.63 -11.56 -7.66
C GLU A 158 -4.51 -10.51 -7.68
N CYS A 159 -4.25 -9.86 -8.82
CA CYS A 159 -3.25 -8.80 -8.93
C CYS A 159 -3.51 -7.66 -7.94
N LYS A 160 -4.75 -7.20 -7.82
CA LYS A 160 -5.13 -6.14 -6.85
C LYS A 160 -4.90 -6.58 -5.40
N HIS A 161 -5.20 -7.83 -5.08
CA HIS A 161 -4.94 -8.40 -3.76
C HIS A 161 -3.43 -8.44 -3.47
N SER A 162 -2.63 -8.93 -4.40
CA SER A 162 -1.17 -8.97 -4.29
C SER A 162 -0.56 -7.58 -4.16
N GLU A 163 -0.99 -6.58 -4.95
CA GLU A 163 -0.54 -5.20 -4.82
C GLU A 163 -0.84 -4.63 -3.43
N THR A 164 -2.04 -4.90 -2.91
CA THR A 164 -2.43 -4.46 -1.56
C THR A 164 -1.53 -5.11 -0.50
N GLY A 165 -1.33 -6.42 -0.58
CA GLY A 165 -0.48 -7.17 0.37
C GLY A 165 0.99 -6.72 0.32
N LEU A 166 1.53 -6.39 -0.85
CA LEU A 166 2.87 -5.82 -1.00
C LEU A 166 2.98 -4.44 -0.36
N ASN A 167 2.01 -3.56 -0.59
CA ASN A 167 1.98 -2.24 0.01
C ASN A 167 1.90 -2.29 1.54
N GLU A 168 1.06 -3.17 2.09
CA GLU A 168 0.97 -3.41 3.53
C GLU A 168 2.29 -3.96 4.10
N SER A 169 2.94 -4.88 3.39
CA SER A 169 4.22 -5.45 3.79
C SER A 169 5.33 -4.39 3.83
N ILE A 170 5.42 -3.52 2.81
CA ILE A 170 6.38 -2.41 2.77
C ILE A 170 6.12 -1.43 3.91
N ALA A 171 4.85 -1.08 4.17
CA ALA A 171 4.49 -0.20 5.27
C ALA A 171 4.89 -0.78 6.63
N LYS A 172 4.67 -2.09 6.84
CA LYS A 172 5.06 -2.79 8.05
C LYS A 172 6.58 -2.82 8.24
N ILE A 173 7.34 -3.18 7.20
CA ILE A 173 8.80 -3.19 7.24
C ILE A 173 9.34 -1.80 7.56
N SER A 174 8.81 -0.77 6.90
CA SER A 174 9.21 0.63 7.14
C SER A 174 8.96 1.04 8.60
N SER A 175 7.80 0.69 9.15
CA SER A 175 7.47 0.95 10.55
C SER A 175 8.42 0.25 11.53
N GLU A 176 8.78 -1.01 11.27
CA GLU A 176 9.72 -1.75 12.12
C GLU A 176 11.15 -1.17 12.04
N VAL A 177 11.59 -0.74 10.86
CA VAL A 177 12.88 -0.05 10.66
C VAL A 177 12.90 1.26 11.46
N ASP A 178 11.83 2.06 11.40
CA ASP A 178 11.73 3.30 12.17
C ASP A 178 11.75 3.06 13.68
N LYS A 179 10.99 2.08 14.17
CA LYS A 179 11.01 1.69 15.60
C LYS A 179 12.41 1.25 16.04
N MET A 180 13.11 0.50 15.20
CA MET A 180 14.47 0.04 15.49
C MET A 180 15.44 1.23 15.57
N ARG A 181 15.37 2.16 14.62
CA ARG A 181 16.15 3.41 14.64
C ARG A 181 15.92 4.17 15.94
N ASP A 182 14.66 4.40 16.30
CA ASP A 182 14.30 5.20 17.47
C ASP A 182 14.78 4.54 18.77
N ARG A 183 14.69 3.21 18.85
CA ARG A 183 15.23 2.44 19.99
C ARG A 183 16.74 2.55 20.11
N ILE A 184 17.48 2.51 19.00
CA ILE A 184 18.94 2.71 19.01
C ILE A 184 19.28 4.12 19.50
N ILE A 185 18.63 5.15 18.97
CA ILE A 185 18.82 6.54 19.39
C ILE A 185 18.57 6.69 20.89
N GLN A 186 17.49 6.09 21.40
CA GLN A 186 17.15 6.13 22.82
C GLN A 186 18.23 5.49 23.70
N LEU A 187 18.77 4.33 23.30
CA LEU A 187 19.84 3.65 24.03
C LEU A 187 21.12 4.48 24.09
N PHE A 188 21.48 5.14 22.98
CA PHE A 188 22.64 6.04 22.93
C PHE A 188 22.47 7.24 23.87
N GLU A 189 21.30 7.88 23.85
CA GLU A 189 21.06 9.04 24.71
C GLU A 189 21.03 8.65 26.19
N GLN A 190 20.48 7.47 26.52
CA GLN A 190 20.52 6.94 27.89
C GLN A 190 21.95 6.69 28.38
N ALA A 191 22.81 6.07 27.55
CA ALA A 191 24.20 5.84 27.90
C ALA A 191 24.96 7.16 28.09
N LYS A 192 24.75 8.14 27.22
CA LYS A 192 25.30 9.50 27.35
C LYS A 192 24.87 10.16 28.66
N GLN A 193 23.58 10.13 28.98
CA GLN A 193 23.04 10.70 30.23
C GLN A 193 23.69 10.06 31.46
N LYS A 194 23.78 8.72 31.47
CA LYS A 194 24.43 7.96 32.56
C LYS A 194 25.88 8.39 32.76
N LEU A 195 26.69 8.37 31.69
CA LEU A 195 28.11 8.74 31.74
C LEU A 195 28.32 10.18 32.21
N LEU A 196 27.49 11.12 31.73
CA LEU A 196 27.56 12.52 32.15
C LEU A 196 27.16 12.68 33.62
N SER A 197 26.18 11.92 34.10
CA SER A 197 25.78 11.95 35.51
C SER A 197 26.89 11.43 36.43
N GLU A 198 27.55 10.34 36.06
CA GLU A 198 28.70 9.78 36.78
C GLU A 198 29.87 10.76 36.80
N ALA A 199 30.14 11.41 35.66
CA ALA A 199 31.17 12.46 35.56
C ALA A 199 30.91 13.64 36.49
N LYS A 200 29.67 14.12 36.52
CA LYS A 200 29.26 15.22 37.41
C LYS A 200 29.37 14.83 38.87
N TYR A 201 28.95 13.61 39.23
CA TYR A 201 29.05 13.09 40.58
C TYR A 201 30.50 13.00 41.03
N PHE A 202 31.36 12.35 40.23
CA PHE A 202 32.79 12.22 40.51
C PHE A 202 33.45 13.60 40.69
N LYS A 203 33.20 14.54 39.76
CA LYS A 203 33.72 15.91 39.84
C LYS A 203 33.32 16.56 41.16
N THR A 204 32.06 16.47 41.54
CA THR A 204 31.53 17.11 42.77
C THR A 204 32.18 16.51 44.02
N ALA A 205 32.25 15.18 44.10
CA ALA A 205 32.87 14.49 45.22
C ALA A 205 34.37 14.85 45.35
N GLU A 206 35.09 14.88 44.24
CA GLU A 206 36.52 15.12 44.25
C GLU A 206 36.86 16.60 44.51
N ILE A 207 36.08 17.55 43.98
CA ILE A 207 36.21 18.97 44.34
C ILE A 207 36.00 19.17 45.84
N LYS A 208 34.99 18.53 46.43
CA LYS A 208 34.76 18.60 47.88
C LYS A 208 35.96 18.06 48.66
N ARG A 209 36.54 16.95 48.22
CA ARG A 209 37.70 16.34 48.88
C ARG A 209 38.95 17.20 48.77
N ILE A 210 39.19 17.81 47.61
CA ILE A 210 40.25 18.81 47.39
C ILE A 210 40.03 20.02 48.30
N GLY A 211 38.79 20.51 48.41
CA GLY A 211 38.41 21.62 49.29
C GLY A 211 38.75 21.32 50.75
N ASN A 212 38.28 20.19 51.28
CA ASN A 212 38.56 19.78 52.66
C ASN A 212 40.06 19.67 52.96
N LYS A 213 40.84 19.08 52.02
CA LYS A 213 42.30 18.97 52.16
C LYS A 213 42.97 20.34 52.18
N ARG A 214 42.54 21.24 51.30
CA ARG A 214 43.02 22.61 51.22
C ARG A 214 42.72 23.38 52.51
N ASP A 215 41.49 23.34 52.98
CA ASP A 215 41.04 24.09 54.15
C ASP A 215 41.77 23.64 55.42
N THR A 216 41.92 22.33 55.60
CA THR A 216 42.67 21.76 56.73
C THR A 216 44.15 22.18 56.66
N SER A 217 44.77 22.08 55.49
CA SER A 217 46.16 22.50 55.29
C SER A 217 46.34 24.01 55.52
N SER A 218 45.36 24.82 55.12
CA SER A 218 45.36 26.27 55.33
C SER A 218 45.29 26.62 56.82
N LYS A 219 44.39 25.98 57.58
CA LYS A 219 44.29 26.18 59.04
C LYS A 219 45.57 25.83 59.76
N VAL A 220 46.23 24.73 59.38
CA VAL A 220 47.54 24.37 59.96
C VAL A 220 48.61 25.40 59.60
N LYS A 221 48.65 25.87 58.34
CA LYS A 221 49.57 26.93 57.92
C LYS A 221 49.36 28.23 58.70
N GLU A 222 48.11 28.63 58.95
CA GLU A 222 47.79 29.80 59.76
C GLU A 222 48.27 29.65 61.21
N GLU A 223 48.13 28.48 61.81
CA GLU A 223 48.65 28.22 63.16
C GLU A 223 50.18 28.27 63.20
N ILE A 224 50.86 27.66 62.21
CA ILE A 224 52.32 27.74 62.06
C ILE A 224 52.76 29.20 61.95
N ASN A 225 52.08 30.00 61.12
CA ASN A 225 52.39 31.42 60.93
C ASN A 225 52.21 32.25 62.21
N LYS A 226 51.36 31.84 63.15
CA LYS A 226 51.23 32.48 64.48
C LYS A 226 52.32 32.02 65.44
N VAL A 227 52.67 30.74 65.39
CA VAL A 227 53.61 30.09 66.31
C VAL A 227 55.06 30.50 66.02
N VAL A 228 55.47 30.48 64.75
CA VAL A 228 56.87 30.68 64.36
C VAL A 228 57.43 32.03 64.84
N PRO A 229 56.76 33.18 64.62
CA PRO A 229 57.27 34.48 65.07
C PRO A 229 57.47 34.56 66.59
N MET A 230 56.55 33.98 67.37
CA MET A 230 56.66 33.96 68.83
C MET A 230 57.82 33.07 69.27
N CYS A 231 58.01 31.91 68.63
CA CYS A 231 59.12 31.02 68.90
C CYS A 231 60.47 31.72 68.65
N LEU A 232 60.59 32.46 67.53
CA LEU A 232 61.77 33.26 67.23
C LEU A 232 62.00 34.37 68.27
N ALA A 233 60.95 35.09 68.66
CA ALA A 233 61.05 36.13 69.68
C ALA A 233 61.53 35.60 71.04
N VAL A 234 61.02 34.44 71.48
CA VAL A 234 61.43 33.80 72.74
C VAL A 234 62.87 33.30 72.66
N LEU A 235 63.31 32.79 71.50
CA LEU A 235 64.71 32.38 71.28
C LEU A 235 65.67 33.57 71.34
N GLU A 236 65.30 34.71 70.76
CA GLU A 236 66.17 35.90 70.71
C GLU A 236 66.25 36.65 72.04
N ARG A 237 65.12 36.77 72.76
CA ARG A 237 64.98 37.71 73.89
C ARG A 237 64.51 37.09 75.19
N GLY A 238 64.10 35.82 75.20
CA GLY A 238 63.55 35.16 76.37
C GLY A 238 64.63 34.73 77.36
N THR A 239 64.28 34.76 78.66
CA THR A 239 65.09 34.17 79.74
C THR A 239 65.18 32.64 79.60
N PRO A 240 66.17 31.97 80.23
CA PRO A 240 66.27 30.52 80.20
C PRO A 240 64.99 29.80 80.66
N THR A 241 64.30 30.36 81.66
CA THR A 241 63.03 29.83 82.17
C THR A 241 61.90 29.96 81.14
N GLU A 242 61.75 31.13 80.51
CA GLU A 242 60.74 31.35 79.47
C GLU A 242 60.97 30.47 78.25
N GLN A 243 62.23 30.31 77.82
CA GLN A 243 62.61 29.38 76.75
C GLN A 243 62.22 27.94 77.09
N TYR A 244 62.52 27.49 78.31
CA TYR A 244 62.15 26.14 78.75
C TYR A 244 60.63 25.94 78.76
N ILE A 245 59.86 26.86 79.34
CA ILE A 245 58.39 26.79 79.37
C ILE A 245 57.82 26.76 77.94
N TYR A 246 58.24 27.70 77.10
CA TYR A 246 57.73 27.80 75.73
C TYR A 246 58.10 26.56 74.90
N SER A 247 59.30 26.00 75.10
CA SER A 247 59.72 24.76 74.42
C SER A 247 58.79 23.58 74.72
N LYS A 248 58.28 23.46 75.96
CA LYS A 248 57.34 22.40 76.34
C LYS A 248 55.98 22.64 75.71
N MET A 249 55.46 23.87 75.77
CA MET A 249 54.18 24.22 75.17
C MET A 249 54.19 24.02 73.65
N ILE A 250 55.27 24.39 72.98
CA ILE A 250 55.33 24.32 71.51
C ILE A 250 55.52 22.90 71.01
N LYS A 251 56.18 22.02 71.78
CA LYS A 251 56.37 20.63 71.41
C LYS A 251 55.05 19.89 71.22
N GLU A 252 54.06 20.15 72.08
CA GLU A 252 52.72 19.57 71.96
C GLU A 252 51.97 20.09 70.71
N LYS A 253 52.04 21.40 70.48
CA LYS A 253 51.45 22.01 69.27
C LYS A 253 52.10 21.49 67.99
N LEU A 254 53.43 21.35 67.99
CA LEU A 254 54.21 20.86 66.86
C LEU A 254 53.75 19.46 66.45
N HIS A 255 53.64 18.54 67.41
CA HIS A 255 53.18 17.18 67.15
C HIS A 255 51.79 17.15 66.50
N LYS A 256 50.85 17.99 66.96
CA LYS A 256 49.51 18.08 66.38
C LYS A 256 49.53 18.63 64.95
N MET A 257 50.34 19.66 64.69
CA MET A 257 50.49 20.23 63.34
C MET A 257 51.14 19.23 62.37
N GLU A 258 52.16 18.51 62.82
CA GLU A 258 52.82 17.45 62.05
C GLU A 258 51.86 16.30 61.72
N SER A 259 51.08 15.81 62.69
CA SER A 259 50.06 14.79 62.46
C SER A 259 49.07 15.21 61.37
N ASN A 260 48.50 16.42 61.51
CA ASN A 260 47.54 16.93 60.54
C ASN A 260 48.14 17.01 59.12
N ILE A 261 49.35 17.55 58.98
CA ILE A 261 50.01 17.66 57.66
C ILE A 261 50.31 16.28 57.07
N ASN A 262 50.79 15.34 57.89
CA ASN A 262 51.05 13.98 57.42
C ASN A 262 49.78 13.28 56.98
N GLU A 263 48.67 13.40 57.73
CA GLU A 263 47.36 12.89 57.31
C GLU A 263 46.94 13.48 55.96
N GLN A 264 47.06 14.80 55.78
CA GLN A 264 46.71 15.44 54.51
C GLN A 264 47.61 14.96 53.36
N LYS A 265 48.92 14.73 53.59
CA LYS A 265 49.83 14.19 52.56
C LYS A 265 49.39 12.81 52.05
N GLN A 266 48.83 11.97 52.91
CA GLN A 266 48.35 10.63 52.54
C GLN A 266 47.05 10.63 51.73
N ILE A 267 46.26 11.71 51.77
CA ILE A 267 45.04 11.83 50.96
C ILE A 267 45.42 11.99 49.48
N LYS A 268 45.31 10.89 48.73
CA LYS A 268 45.54 10.83 47.27
C LYS A 268 44.42 11.53 46.52
N ILE A 269 44.71 12.57 45.73
CA ILE A 269 43.75 13.27 44.85
C ILE A 269 43.81 12.70 43.43
N SER A 270 42.64 12.53 42.81
CA SER A 270 42.54 12.18 41.40
C SER A 270 42.15 13.40 40.56
N SER A 271 42.96 13.73 39.56
CA SER A 271 42.67 14.78 38.58
C SER A 271 41.96 14.25 37.34
N THR A 272 41.82 12.93 37.20
CA THR A 272 41.29 12.28 36.02
C THR A 272 40.21 11.27 36.40
N MET A 273 39.12 11.27 35.64
CA MET A 273 38.11 10.23 35.73
C MET A 273 38.46 9.14 34.71
N LYS A 274 38.68 7.91 35.19
CA LYS A 274 38.75 6.74 34.31
C LYS A 274 37.32 6.33 33.97
N VAL A 275 36.76 6.98 32.95
CA VAL A 275 35.42 6.63 32.47
C VAL A 275 35.52 5.30 31.72
N SER A 276 34.74 4.30 32.11
CA SER A 276 34.65 3.04 31.36
C SER A 276 33.80 3.17 30.10
N PHE A 277 33.94 4.30 29.38
CA PHE A 277 33.21 4.58 28.14
C PHE A 277 33.25 3.41 27.16
N LEU A 278 34.41 2.76 27.05
CA LEU A 278 34.60 1.59 26.21
C LEU A 278 33.79 0.36 26.65
N LYS A 279 33.54 0.17 27.95
CA LYS A 279 32.68 -0.93 28.43
C LYS A 279 31.21 -0.68 28.10
N GLU A 280 30.72 0.54 28.37
CA GLU A 280 29.35 0.93 28.00
C GLU A 280 29.13 0.86 26.48
N LEU A 281 30.09 1.32 25.68
CA LEU A 281 30.00 1.26 24.22
C LEU A 281 30.04 -0.19 23.70
N THR A 282 30.89 -1.04 24.28
CA THR A 282 30.96 -2.47 23.92
C THR A 282 29.65 -3.18 24.25
N SER A 283 29.02 -2.87 25.39
CA SER A 283 27.71 -3.40 25.77
C SER A 283 26.62 -2.98 24.77
N LEU A 284 26.61 -1.72 24.33
CA LEU A 284 25.69 -1.23 23.30
C LEU A 284 25.88 -1.93 21.95
N ILE A 285 27.14 -2.12 21.52
CA ILE A 285 27.47 -2.83 20.29
C ILE A 285 27.02 -4.29 20.36
N GLU A 286 27.21 -4.96 21.50
CA GLU A 286 26.82 -6.36 21.68
C GLU A 286 25.30 -6.53 21.71
N MET A 287 24.57 -5.59 22.34
CA MET A 287 23.10 -5.53 22.25
C MET A 287 22.63 -5.32 20.80
N GLY A 288 23.32 -4.48 20.02
CA GLY A 288 23.05 -4.30 18.60
C GLY A 288 23.23 -5.57 17.77
N LYS A 289 24.31 -6.33 18.01
CA LYS A 289 24.55 -7.63 17.33
C LYS A 289 23.46 -8.66 17.60
N ASN A 290 22.97 -8.73 18.85
CA ASN A 290 21.89 -9.64 19.21
C ASN A 290 20.55 -9.25 18.55
N PHE A 291 20.32 -7.96 18.33
CA PHE A 291 19.14 -7.45 17.63
C PHE A 291 19.12 -7.83 16.14
N VAL A 292 20.27 -7.73 15.46
CA VAL A 292 20.42 -8.16 14.06
C VAL A 292 20.18 -9.67 13.92
N LYS A 293 20.61 -10.45 14.91
CA LYS A 293 20.43 -11.91 14.92
C LYS A 293 18.96 -12.33 15.08
N LEU A 294 18.17 -11.60 15.88
CA LEU A 294 16.73 -11.82 16.05
C LEU A 294 15.92 -11.53 14.77
N ASN A 295 16.35 -10.56 13.95
CA ASN A 295 15.68 -10.24 12.68
C ASN A 295 16.08 -11.19 11.53
N ALA A 296 17.29 -11.76 11.55
CA ALA A 296 17.69 -12.78 10.57
C ALA A 296 16.88 -14.08 10.67
N ASP A 297 16.25 -14.34 11.83
CA ASP A 297 15.34 -15.48 11.99
C ASP A 297 13.90 -15.17 11.51
N PHE A 298 13.52 -13.90 11.34
CA PHE A 298 12.25 -13.52 10.71
C PHE A 298 12.19 -13.86 9.21
N ASP A 299 13.33 -13.82 8.50
CA ASP A 299 13.45 -14.26 7.11
C ASP A 299 13.18 -15.77 6.94
N LYS A 300 13.27 -16.57 8.01
CA LYS A 300 13.03 -18.02 7.96
C LYS A 300 11.58 -18.42 8.22
N THR A 301 10.72 -17.52 8.68
CA THR A 301 9.33 -17.84 9.10
C THR A 301 8.23 -17.45 8.11
N GLY A 302 8.57 -17.23 6.83
CA GLY A 302 7.61 -17.42 5.75
C GLY A 302 7.06 -16.15 5.12
N ILE A 303 7.75 -15.71 4.08
CA ILE A 303 7.07 -15.39 2.82
C ILE A 303 7.26 -16.65 1.96
N VAL A 304 6.42 -17.66 2.18
CA VAL A 304 6.24 -18.72 1.20
C VAL A 304 5.46 -18.07 0.07
N LEU A 305 6.16 -17.62 -0.97
CA LEU A 305 5.58 -17.42 -2.28
C LEU A 305 5.02 -18.79 -2.69
N ILE A 306 3.72 -18.99 -2.48
CA ILE A 306 2.98 -20.12 -3.04
C ILE A 306 2.91 -19.81 -4.53
N CYS A 307 3.65 -20.60 -5.33
CA CYS A 307 3.52 -20.65 -6.78
C CYS A 307 2.12 -21.08 -7.21
#